data_AF-A0A2V8Z664-F1
#
_entry.id   AF-A0A2V8Z664-F1
#
_cell.length_a   1.000
_cell.length_b   1.000
_cell.length_c   1.000
_cell.angle_alpha   90.00
_cell.angle_beta   90.00
_cell.angle_gamma   90.00
#
_symmetry.space_group_name_H-M   'P 1'
#
loop_
_entity.id
_entity.type
_entity.pdbx_description
1 polymer ?
#
loop_
_entity_poly.entity_id
_entity_poly.type
_entity_poly.pdbx_seq_one_letter_code
_entity_poly.pdbx_strand_id
1 'polypeptide(L)'
;MASLGQAKTLGGVGSILVLLSPIPYAGAVLSIVGFIMILIAVKYIADILGDQKIFNNMIIAVVLAIIGIVVGVVVVLGAVYSLIGLGSYTYTPGTTTLPTGFSAVIASIIAGLIVIWIFYLIASIFLKRSYDTIATRLNVGTFHTTGLLYLIGAATAIIFVGFIIVFIAEILQIVSFFSLPEQMPMGPQPMPGQMGPPPATMLTDRRD
;
A
#
# COMPACT_ATOMS: atom_id res chain seq x y z
N MET A 1 1.07 13.79 19.77
CA MET A 1 -0.24 13.50 19.16
C MET A 1 -0.03 13.44 17.66
N ALA A 2 -0.41 12.34 16.99
CA ALA A 2 -0.27 12.25 15.55
C ALA A 2 -1.17 13.31 14.88
N SER A 3 -0.62 14.10 13.95
CA SER A 3 -1.38 15.09 13.19
C SER A 3 -1.46 14.72 11.70
N LEU A 4 -2.51 15.20 11.04
CA LEU A 4 -2.73 14.89 9.62
C LEU A 4 -1.65 15.54 8.74
N GLY A 5 -1.17 16.73 9.12
CA GLY A 5 0.01 17.35 8.54
C GLY A 5 1.28 16.50 8.66
N GLN A 6 1.53 15.83 9.79
CA GLN A 6 2.67 14.90 9.92
C GLN A 6 2.53 13.71 8.98
N ALA A 7 1.34 13.12 8.88
CA ALA A 7 1.08 12.02 7.96
C ALA A 7 1.29 12.44 6.49
N LYS A 8 0.86 13.66 6.12
CA LYS A 8 1.10 14.27 4.81
C LYS A 8 2.59 14.40 4.48
N THR A 9 3.37 15.02 5.37
CA THR A 9 4.81 15.19 5.14
C THR A 9 5.50 13.84 5.05
N LEU A 10 5.19 12.93 5.96
CA LEU A 10 5.87 11.65 6.08
C LEU A 10 5.50 10.70 4.93
N GLY A 11 4.23 10.67 4.51
CA GLY A 11 3.76 9.88 3.37
C GLY A 11 4.19 10.47 2.01
N GLY A 12 4.21 11.80 1.87
CA GLY A 12 4.69 12.48 0.68
C GLY A 12 6.19 12.31 0.47
N VAL A 13 7.01 12.59 1.49
CA VAL A 13 8.46 12.36 1.44
C VAL A 13 8.77 10.87 1.28
N GLY A 14 8.06 10.00 1.99
CA GLY A 14 8.21 8.55 1.85
C GLY A 14 7.95 8.08 0.42
N SER A 15 6.90 8.58 -0.24
CA SER A 15 6.58 8.24 -1.63
C SER A 15 7.62 8.77 -2.63
N ILE A 16 8.18 9.96 -2.40
CA ILE A 16 9.29 10.48 -3.21
C ILE A 16 10.53 9.58 -3.08
N LEU A 17 10.84 9.13 -1.86
CA LEU A 17 11.97 8.22 -1.62
C LEU A 17 11.78 6.86 -2.31
N VAL A 18 10.55 6.33 -2.33
CA VAL A 18 10.23 5.09 -3.06
C VAL A 18 10.33 5.28 -4.57
N LEU A 19 9.91 6.44 -5.11
CA LEU A 19 10.02 6.75 -6.54
C LEU A 19 11.49 6.80 -7.02
N LEU A 20 12.43 7.12 -6.12
CA LEU A 20 13.87 7.11 -6.38
C LEU A 20 14.51 5.70 -6.28
N SER A 21 13.71 4.65 -6.06
CA SER A 21 14.16 3.26 -6.02
C SER A 21 14.97 2.77 -7.25
N PRO A 22 14.79 3.29 -8.48
CA PRO A 22 15.60 2.85 -9.63
C PRO A 22 17.08 3.28 -9.57
N ILE A 23 17.47 4.14 -8.62
CA ILE A 23 18.85 4.62 -8.50
C ILE A 23 19.74 3.49 -7.96
N PRO A 24 20.81 3.09 -8.68
CA PRO A 24 21.72 2.04 -8.22
C PRO A 24 22.43 2.42 -6.92
N TYR A 25 22.72 1.41 -6.08
CA TYR A 25 23.37 1.49 -4.76
C TYR A 25 22.57 2.17 -3.63
N ALA A 26 22.00 3.35 -3.88
CA ALA A 26 21.23 4.09 -2.89
C ALA A 26 19.74 3.71 -2.88
N GLY A 27 19.18 3.37 -4.04
CA GLY A 27 17.74 3.18 -4.23
C GLY A 27 17.11 2.10 -3.34
N ALA A 28 17.83 1.02 -3.04
CA ALA A 28 17.33 -0.05 -2.17
C ALA A 28 17.15 0.41 -0.72
N VAL A 29 18.08 1.21 -0.20
CA VAL A 29 17.97 1.75 1.16
C VAL A 29 16.89 2.84 1.20
N LEU A 30 16.87 3.72 0.19
CA LEU A 30 15.87 4.78 0.08
C LEU A 30 14.45 4.21 -0.04
N SER A 31 14.25 3.13 -0.80
CA SER A 31 12.94 2.52 -0.96
C SER A 31 12.43 1.89 0.32
N ILE A 32 13.29 1.22 1.10
CA ILE A 32 12.91 0.64 2.40
C ILE A 32 12.52 1.74 3.38
N VAL A 33 13.36 2.79 3.51
CA VAL A 33 13.09 3.91 4.41
C VAL A 33 11.82 4.64 3.98
N GLY A 34 11.66 4.92 2.68
CA GLY A 34 10.48 5.56 2.12
C GLY A 34 9.20 4.75 2.34
N PHE A 35 9.28 3.44 2.16
CA PHE A 35 8.15 2.54 2.39
C PHE A 35 7.75 2.48 3.86
N ILE A 36 8.71 2.42 4.78
CA ILE A 36 8.44 2.48 6.23
C ILE A 36 7.77 3.81 6.59
N MET A 37 8.21 4.93 6.00
CA MET A 37 7.55 6.21 6.19
C MET A 37 6.10 6.17 5.69
N ILE A 38 5.82 5.66 4.49
CA ILE A 38 4.44 5.51 3.99
C ILE A 38 3.58 4.70 4.99
N LEU A 39 4.09 3.61 5.54
CA LEU A 39 3.37 2.81 6.53
C LEU A 39 3.06 3.59 7.81
N ILE A 40 4.01 4.36 8.33
CA ILE A 40 3.78 5.21 9.50
C ILE A 40 2.75 6.31 9.18
N ALA A 41 2.79 6.90 7.99
CA ALA A 41 1.80 7.89 7.56
C ALA A 41 0.39 7.30 7.52
N VAL A 42 0.22 6.11 6.93
CA VAL A 42 -1.06 5.39 6.91
C VAL A 42 -1.52 5.01 8.32
N LYS A 43 -0.60 4.62 9.20
CA LYS A 43 -0.90 4.36 10.61
C LYS A 43 -1.43 5.61 11.31
N TYR A 44 -0.78 6.76 11.13
CA TYR A 44 -1.25 8.02 11.71
C TYR A 44 -2.63 8.40 11.19
N ILE A 45 -2.90 8.22 9.90
CA ILE A 45 -4.24 8.44 9.33
C ILE A 45 -5.26 7.50 9.98
N ALA A 46 -4.93 6.22 10.16
CA ALA A 46 -5.80 5.25 10.81
C ALA A 46 -6.11 5.62 12.27
N ASP A 47 -5.09 6.06 13.02
CA ASP A 47 -5.23 6.50 14.42
C ASP A 47 -6.07 7.78 14.53
N ILE A 48 -5.86 8.76 13.64
CA ILE A 48 -6.61 10.02 13.59
C ILE A 48 -8.08 9.78 13.23
N LEU A 49 -8.34 8.90 12.27
CA LEU A 49 -9.69 8.55 11.82
C LEU A 49 -10.41 7.56 12.75
N GLY A 50 -9.71 7.01 13.76
CA GLY A 50 -10.23 5.97 14.64
C GLY A 50 -10.60 4.68 13.91
N ASP A 51 -10.06 4.44 12.72
CA ASP A 51 -10.37 3.29 11.87
C ASP A 51 -9.12 2.48 11.55
N GLN A 52 -8.83 1.54 12.45
CA GLN A 52 -7.67 0.63 12.33
C GLN A 52 -7.76 -0.29 11.10
N LYS A 53 -8.93 -0.42 10.44
CA LYS A 53 -9.05 -1.21 9.22
C LYS A 53 -8.20 -0.63 8.08
N ILE A 54 -7.96 0.68 8.08
CA ILE A 54 -7.09 1.35 7.11
C ILE A 54 -5.68 0.76 7.20
N PHE A 55 -5.07 0.83 8.37
CA PHE A 55 -3.71 0.32 8.58
C PHE A 55 -3.65 -1.21 8.45
N ASN A 56 -4.64 -1.93 8.97
CA ASN A 56 -4.67 -3.40 8.85
C ASN A 56 -4.75 -3.87 7.40
N ASN A 57 -5.58 -3.23 6.57
CA ASN A 57 -5.63 -3.55 5.13
C ASN A 57 -4.29 -3.27 4.45
N MET A 58 -3.64 -2.14 4.78
CA MET A 58 -2.31 -1.84 4.26
C MET A 58 -1.28 -2.90 4.67
N ILE A 59 -1.23 -3.29 5.95
CA ILE A 59 -0.31 -4.32 6.42
C ILE A 59 -0.59 -5.68 5.78
N ILE A 60 -1.86 -6.05 5.58
CA ILE A 60 -2.22 -7.28 4.86
C ILE A 60 -1.66 -7.23 3.43
N ALA A 61 -1.76 -6.09 2.74
CA ALA A 61 -1.16 -5.93 1.41
C ALA A 61 0.37 -6.13 1.45
N VAL A 62 1.06 -5.53 2.42
CA VAL A 62 2.52 -5.68 2.58
C VAL A 62 2.90 -7.13 2.84
N VAL A 63 2.23 -7.79 3.78
CA VAL A 63 2.50 -9.19 4.14
C VAL A 63 2.26 -10.10 2.94
N LEU A 64 1.18 -9.90 2.18
CA LEU A 64 0.92 -10.65 0.95
C LEU A 64 2.01 -10.46 -0.11
N ALA A 65 2.49 -9.23 -0.29
CA ALA A 65 3.58 -8.95 -1.22
C ALA A 65 4.87 -9.67 -0.80
N ILE A 66 5.22 -9.65 0.49
CA ILE A 66 6.39 -10.37 1.02
C ILE A 66 6.23 -11.88 0.82
N ILE A 67 5.08 -12.46 1.19
CA ILE A 67 4.80 -13.89 1.00
C ILE A 67 4.92 -14.27 -0.47
N GLY A 68 4.35 -13.46 -1.38
CA GLY A 68 4.46 -13.68 -2.82
C GLY A 68 5.89 -13.74 -3.30
N ILE A 69 6.75 -12.81 -2.86
CA ILE A 69 8.18 -12.78 -3.19
C ILE A 69 8.87 -14.02 -2.62
N VAL A 70 8.67 -14.35 -1.34
CA VAL A 70 9.31 -15.51 -0.70
C VAL A 70 8.93 -16.81 -1.40
N VAL A 71 7.63 -17.04 -1.65
CA VAL A 71 7.15 -18.23 -2.36
C VAL A 71 7.72 -18.29 -3.77
N GLY A 72 7.71 -17.16 -4.50
CA GLY A 72 8.28 -17.07 -5.83
C GLY A 72 9.77 -17.41 -5.87
N VAL A 73 10.56 -16.87 -4.93
CA VAL A 73 11.99 -17.16 -4.80
C VAL A 73 12.23 -18.63 -4.48
N VAL A 74 11.47 -19.22 -3.55
CA VAL A 74 11.59 -20.64 -3.21
C VAL A 74 11.30 -21.55 -4.42
N VAL A 75 10.27 -21.23 -5.21
CA VAL A 75 9.94 -21.96 -6.44
C VAL A 75 11.08 -21.90 -7.46
N VAL A 76 11.63 -20.71 -7.69
CA VAL A 76 12.75 -20.51 -8.64
C VAL A 76 14.01 -21.21 -8.15
N LEU A 77 14.37 -21.06 -6.86
CA LEU A 77 15.53 -21.72 -6.28
C LEU A 77 15.41 -23.24 -6.36
N GLY A 78 14.25 -23.81 -6.01
CA GLY A 78 14.00 -25.25 -6.10
C GLY A 78 14.24 -25.81 -7.50
N ALA A 79 13.85 -25.06 -8.54
CA ALA A 79 14.09 -25.45 -9.91
C ALA A 79 15.55 -25.31 -10.36
N VAL A 80 16.27 -24.30 -9.89
CA VAL A 80 17.72 -24.16 -10.10
C VAL A 80 18.48 -25.30 -9.41
N TYR A 81 18.09 -25.68 -8.19
CA TYR A 81 18.65 -26.84 -7.48
C TYR A 81 18.41 -28.15 -8.25
N SER A 82 17.23 -28.32 -8.87
CA SER A 82 16.93 -29.47 -9.73
C SER A 82 17.74 -29.49 -11.03
N LEU A 83 18.18 -28.33 -11.54
CA LEU A 83 18.97 -28.22 -12.78
C LEU A 83 20.44 -28.62 -12.57
N ILE A 84 21.05 -28.23 -11.45
CA ILE A 84 22.49 -28.47 -11.16
C ILE A 84 22.80 -29.90 -10.69
N GLY A 85 21.83 -30.81 -10.73
CA GLY A 85 22.06 -32.25 -10.52
C GLY A 85 22.29 -32.69 -9.08
N LEU A 86 22.05 -31.84 -8.07
CA LEU A 86 22.10 -32.22 -6.64
C LEU A 86 20.81 -32.89 -6.15
N GLY A 87 19.78 -32.99 -7.00
CA GLY A 87 18.52 -33.68 -6.70
C GLY A 87 18.15 -34.62 -7.84
N SER A 88 18.69 -35.84 -7.83
CA SER A 88 18.12 -36.95 -8.61
C SER A 88 16.80 -37.37 -7.97
N TYR A 89 15.71 -36.64 -8.24
CA TYR A 89 14.38 -37.14 -7.90
C TYR A 89 13.87 -38.00 -9.06
N THR A 90 14.15 -39.30 -8.93
CA THR A 90 13.53 -40.37 -9.70
C THR A 90 12.03 -40.37 -9.43
N TYR A 91 11.20 -40.03 -10.42
CA TYR A 91 9.82 -40.46 -10.42
C TYR A 91 9.75 -41.84 -11.09
N THR A 92 9.30 -42.84 -10.35
CA THR A 92 9.05 -44.23 -10.81
C THR A 92 7.56 -44.36 -11.21
N PRO A 93 7.10 -45.47 -11.80
CA PRO A 93 6.45 -45.51 -13.12
C PRO A 93 4.99 -45.01 -13.14
N GLY A 94 4.63 -44.33 -14.23
CA GLY A 94 3.39 -43.55 -14.43
C GLY A 94 3.65 -42.08 -14.82
N THR A 95 4.92 -41.77 -15.10
CA THR A 95 5.59 -40.50 -14.86
C THR A 95 5.12 -39.33 -15.74
N THR A 96 4.53 -38.29 -15.14
CA THR A 96 4.75 -36.92 -15.62
C THR A 96 6.21 -36.60 -15.32
N THR A 97 7.08 -36.84 -16.30
CA THR A 97 8.46 -36.36 -16.24
C THR A 97 8.40 -34.86 -16.00
N LEU A 98 8.71 -34.41 -14.78
CA LEU A 98 9.12 -33.03 -14.58
C LEU A 98 10.27 -32.83 -15.57
N PRO A 99 10.18 -31.89 -16.51
CA PRO A 99 11.23 -31.68 -17.48
C PRO A 99 12.54 -31.56 -16.70
N THR A 100 13.57 -32.28 -17.10
CA THR A 100 14.91 -32.12 -16.57
C THR A 100 15.72 -31.40 -17.64
N GLY A 101 16.32 -30.26 -17.29
CA GLY A 101 17.05 -29.41 -18.23
C GLY A 101 16.51 -27.97 -18.32
N PHE A 102 17.02 -27.21 -19.27
CA PHE A 102 16.76 -25.77 -19.41
C PHE A 102 15.27 -25.41 -19.54
N SER A 103 14.46 -26.28 -20.17
CA SER A 103 13.01 -26.11 -20.29
C SER A 103 12.26 -26.17 -18.96
N ALA A 104 12.76 -26.96 -18.00
CA ALA A 104 12.22 -27.06 -16.64
C ALA A 104 12.39 -25.77 -15.86
N VAL A 105 13.57 -25.17 -16.01
CA VAL A 105 13.94 -23.92 -15.36
C VAL A 105 13.06 -22.81 -15.92
N ILE A 106 12.91 -22.73 -17.24
CA ILE A 106 11.99 -21.76 -17.86
C ILE A 106 10.55 -21.97 -17.37
N ALA A 107 10.04 -23.21 -17.35
CA ALA A 107 8.69 -23.49 -16.87
C ALA A 107 8.50 -23.09 -15.40
N SER A 108 9.50 -23.35 -14.56
CA SER A 108 9.46 -22.99 -13.14
C SER A 108 9.55 -21.48 -12.89
N ILE A 109 10.34 -20.75 -13.69
CA ILE A 109 10.42 -19.29 -13.65
C ILE A 109 9.06 -18.70 -14.03
N ILE A 110 8.45 -19.19 -15.12
CA ILE A 110 7.11 -18.74 -15.53
C ILE A 110 6.10 -19.04 -14.42
N ALA A 111 6.12 -20.25 -13.84
CA ALA A 111 5.23 -20.61 -12.74
C ALA A 111 5.45 -19.71 -11.51
N GLY A 112 6.70 -19.46 -11.12
CA GLY A 112 7.06 -18.56 -10.01
C GLY A 112 6.61 -17.13 -10.26
N LEU A 113 6.78 -16.61 -11.49
CA LEU A 113 6.31 -15.28 -11.89
C LEU A 113 4.78 -15.18 -11.83
N ILE A 114 4.06 -16.21 -12.27
CA ILE A 114 2.59 -16.26 -12.17
C ILE A 114 2.16 -16.23 -10.69
N VAL A 115 2.83 -17.00 -9.82
CA VAL A 115 2.54 -16.99 -8.38
C VAL A 115 2.77 -15.61 -7.79
N ILE A 116 3.94 -15.00 -8.04
CA ILE A 116 4.24 -13.63 -7.59
C ILE A 116 3.17 -12.66 -8.09
N TRP A 117 2.78 -12.76 -9.35
CA TRP A 117 1.77 -11.91 -9.95
C TRP A 117 0.40 -12.06 -9.28
N ILE A 118 -0.05 -13.27 -8.96
CA ILE A 118 -1.31 -13.51 -8.23
C ILE A 118 -1.27 -12.88 -6.84
N PHE A 119 -0.19 -13.10 -6.09
CA PHE A 119 -0.03 -12.50 -4.76
C PHE A 119 0.01 -10.97 -4.84
N TYR A 120 0.71 -10.42 -5.83
CA TYR A 120 0.76 -8.98 -6.07
C TYR A 120 -0.62 -8.40 -6.43
N LEU A 121 -1.39 -9.10 -7.26
CA LEU A 121 -2.76 -8.71 -7.60
C LEU A 121 -3.64 -8.66 -6.35
N ILE A 122 -3.58 -9.68 -5.49
CA ILE A 122 -4.35 -9.72 -4.24
C ILE A 122 -3.89 -8.60 -3.30
N ALA A 123 -2.58 -8.37 -3.15
CA ALA A 123 -2.03 -7.28 -2.36
C ALA A 123 -2.57 -5.91 -2.83
N SER A 124 -2.64 -5.69 -4.15
CA SER A 124 -3.17 -4.45 -4.72
C SER A 124 -4.64 -4.18 -4.34
N ILE A 125 -5.46 -5.22 -4.17
CA ILE A 125 -6.86 -5.10 -3.74
C ILE A 125 -6.95 -4.59 -2.30
N PHE A 126 -6.11 -5.10 -1.40
CA PHE A 126 -6.08 -4.64 -0.01
C PHE A 126 -5.53 -3.21 0.11
N LEU A 127 -4.52 -2.86 -0.68
CA LEU A 127 -4.01 -1.50 -0.79
C LEU A 127 -5.11 -0.54 -1.26
N LYS A 128 -5.83 -0.90 -2.34
CA LYS A 128 -6.98 -0.12 -2.83
C LYS A 128 -8.04 0.08 -1.74
N ARG A 129 -8.39 -0.97 -0.98
CA ARG A 129 -9.35 -0.84 0.13
C ARG A 129 -8.88 0.13 1.21
N SER A 130 -7.60 0.12 1.54
CA SER A 130 -7.02 1.09 2.47
C SER A 130 -7.18 2.52 1.93
N TYR A 131 -6.80 2.76 0.67
CA TYR A 131 -6.85 4.09 0.06
C TYR A 131 -8.28 4.60 -0.18
N ASP A 132 -9.21 3.73 -0.56
CA ASP A 132 -10.63 4.06 -0.67
C ASP A 132 -11.22 4.52 0.68
N THR A 133 -10.81 3.87 1.77
CA THR A 133 -11.25 4.26 3.12
C THR A 133 -10.66 5.62 3.49
N ILE A 134 -9.39 5.89 3.17
CA ILE A 134 -8.78 7.23 3.38
C ILE A 134 -9.51 8.29 2.54
N ALA A 135 -9.78 8.01 1.27
CA ALA A 135 -10.45 8.92 0.33
C ALA A 135 -11.85 9.32 0.82
N THR A 136 -12.64 8.34 1.26
CA THR A 136 -14.02 8.56 1.73
C THR A 136 -14.06 9.31 3.07
N ARG A 137 -13.13 9.00 3.98
CA ARG A 137 -13.11 9.62 5.32
C ARG A 137 -12.56 11.05 5.31
N LEU A 138 -11.61 11.34 4.43
CA LEU A 138 -11.00 12.67 4.31
C LEU A 138 -11.64 13.53 3.21
N ASN A 139 -12.59 12.98 2.44
CA ASN A 139 -13.20 13.61 1.27
C ASN A 139 -12.15 14.06 0.23
N VAL A 140 -11.16 13.20 -0.02
CA VAL A 140 -10.06 13.45 -0.97
C VAL A 140 -10.06 12.36 -2.03
N GLY A 141 -10.61 12.67 -3.21
CA GLY A 141 -10.78 11.72 -4.30
C GLY A 141 -9.47 11.19 -4.93
N THR A 142 -8.35 11.88 -4.73
CA THR A 142 -7.05 11.49 -5.31
C THR A 142 -6.58 10.12 -4.83
N PHE A 143 -6.85 9.76 -3.56
CA PHE A 143 -6.50 8.44 -3.01
C PHE A 143 -7.27 7.30 -3.70
N HIS A 144 -8.53 7.55 -4.09
CA HIS A 144 -9.33 6.56 -4.83
C HIS A 144 -8.70 6.27 -6.20
N THR A 145 -8.33 7.33 -6.93
CA THR A 145 -7.67 7.22 -8.22
C THR A 145 -6.33 6.50 -8.10
N THR A 146 -5.50 6.87 -7.12
CA THR A 146 -4.21 6.22 -6.86
C THR A 146 -4.36 4.72 -6.58
N GLY A 147 -5.26 4.34 -5.66
CA GLY A 147 -5.49 2.92 -5.34
C GLY A 147 -6.03 2.12 -6.53
N LEU A 148 -6.85 2.75 -7.37
CA LEU A 148 -7.35 2.14 -8.61
C LEU A 148 -6.23 1.95 -9.64
N LEU A 149 -5.32 2.92 -9.81
CA LEU A 149 -4.18 2.75 -10.72
C LEU A 149 -3.24 1.65 -10.25
N TYR A 150 -2.98 1.51 -8.94
CA TYR A 150 -2.20 0.37 -8.43
C TYR A 150 -2.85 -0.98 -8.78
N LEU A 151 -4.18 -1.07 -8.68
CA LEU A 151 -4.91 -2.30 -9.02
C LEU A 151 -4.88 -2.59 -10.52
N ILE A 152 -5.12 -1.59 -11.38
CA ILE A 152 -5.02 -1.75 -12.84
C ILE A 152 -3.59 -2.09 -13.25
N GLY A 153 -2.61 -1.42 -12.64
CA GLY A 153 -1.19 -1.67 -12.89
C GLY A 153 -0.79 -3.09 -12.48
N ALA A 154 -1.26 -3.59 -11.34
CA ALA A 154 -1.05 -4.98 -10.93
C ALA A 154 -1.71 -5.97 -11.89
N ALA A 155 -2.95 -5.72 -12.31
CA ALA A 155 -3.66 -6.59 -13.24
C ALA A 155 -2.97 -6.66 -14.62
N THR A 156 -2.43 -5.53 -15.10
CA THR A 156 -1.78 -5.43 -16.41
C THR A 156 -0.26 -5.64 -16.38
N ALA A 157 0.32 -5.96 -15.22
CA ALA A 157 1.76 -6.18 -15.05
C ALA A 157 2.30 -7.30 -15.96
N ILE A 158 1.46 -8.27 -16.32
CA ILE A 158 1.82 -9.38 -17.20
C ILE A 158 2.25 -8.95 -18.61
N ILE A 159 1.81 -7.78 -19.10
CA ILE A 159 2.11 -7.26 -20.44
C ILE A 159 3.20 -6.18 -20.38
N PHE A 160 3.92 -6.04 -19.27
CA PHE A 160 4.86 -4.95 -18.94
C PHE A 160 4.23 -3.54 -18.86
N VAL A 161 3.14 -3.27 -19.57
CA VAL A 161 2.37 -2.01 -19.50
C VAL A 161 1.98 -1.67 -18.07
N GLY A 162 1.69 -2.69 -17.25
CA GLY A 162 1.35 -2.49 -15.84
C GLY A 162 2.46 -1.82 -15.03
N PHE A 163 3.74 -2.00 -15.36
CA PHE A 163 4.83 -1.28 -14.66
C PHE A 163 4.77 0.23 -14.90
N ILE A 164 4.41 0.67 -16.12
CA ILE A 164 4.22 2.08 -16.43
C ILE A 164 3.03 2.64 -15.64
N ILE A 165 1.94 1.88 -15.54
CA ILE A 165 0.75 2.29 -14.77
C ILE A 165 1.07 2.38 -13.28
N VAL A 166 1.80 1.41 -12.72
CA VAL A 166 2.27 1.46 -11.33
C VAL A 166 3.18 2.67 -11.10
N PHE A 167 4.08 2.98 -12.03
CA PHE A 167 4.93 4.16 -11.94
C PHE A 167 4.12 5.46 -11.92
N ILE A 168 3.06 5.56 -12.73
CA ILE A 168 2.12 6.70 -12.68
C ILE A 168 1.37 6.70 -11.33
N ALA A 169 1.01 5.53 -10.80
CA ALA A 169 0.36 5.40 -9.49
C ALA A 169 1.25 5.92 -8.34
N GLU A 170 2.56 5.63 -8.37
CA GLU A 170 3.53 6.17 -7.40
C GLU A 170 3.57 7.70 -7.42
N ILE A 171 3.55 8.31 -8.62
CA ILE A 171 3.50 9.77 -8.76
C ILE A 171 2.19 10.33 -8.19
N LEU A 172 1.05 9.71 -8.52
CA LEU A 172 -0.25 10.12 -7.97
C LEU A 172 -0.31 9.92 -6.45
N GLN A 173 0.37 8.91 -5.91
CA GLN A 173 0.44 8.70 -4.46
C GLN A 173 1.09 9.89 -3.74
N ILE A 174 2.16 10.45 -4.30
CA ILE A 174 2.78 11.68 -3.77
C ILE A 174 1.74 12.81 -3.72
N VAL A 175 1.00 13.01 -4.83
CA VAL A 175 -0.06 14.02 -4.91
C VAL A 175 -1.18 13.72 -3.91
N SER A 176 -1.56 12.46 -3.73
CA SER A 176 -2.56 12.04 -2.74
C SER A 176 -2.15 12.43 -1.32
N PHE A 177 -0.93 12.11 -0.90
CA PHE A 177 -0.45 12.49 0.42
C PHE A 177 -0.38 14.02 0.59
N PHE A 178 0.06 14.76 -0.42
CA PHE A 178 0.06 16.23 -0.34
C PHE A 178 -1.32 16.88 -0.41
N SER A 179 -2.31 16.18 -0.95
CA SER A 179 -3.71 16.62 -0.92
C SER A 179 -4.44 16.35 0.40
N LEU A 180 -3.79 15.67 1.35
CA LEU A 180 -4.34 15.52 2.71
C LEU A 180 -4.49 16.90 3.37
N PRO A 181 -5.60 17.15 4.07
CA PRO A 181 -5.77 18.39 4.82
C PRO A 181 -4.81 18.41 6.03
N GLU A 182 -4.30 19.60 6.39
CA GLU A 182 -3.37 19.74 7.53
C GLU A 182 -4.02 19.42 8.89
N GLN A 183 -5.34 19.60 8.98
CA GLN A 183 -6.17 19.35 10.15
C GLN A 183 -7.38 18.51 9.71
N MET A 184 -7.95 17.71 10.62
CA MET A 184 -9.23 17.07 10.31
C MET A 184 -10.23 18.16 9.91
N PRO A 185 -11.04 17.98 8.85
CA PRO A 185 -12.12 18.89 8.55
C PRO A 185 -12.94 19.05 9.83
N MET A 186 -12.87 20.22 10.47
CA MET A 186 -13.65 20.46 11.66
C MET A 186 -15.11 20.19 11.28
N GLY A 187 -15.77 19.30 12.02
CA GLY A 187 -17.22 19.20 11.96
C GLY A 187 -17.83 20.61 12.11
N PRO A 188 -19.06 20.83 11.62
CA PRO A 188 -19.64 22.16 11.45
C PRO A 188 -19.29 23.06 12.63
N GLN A 189 -18.40 24.04 12.43
CA GLN A 189 -18.08 24.98 13.49
C GLN A 189 -19.40 25.66 13.86
N PRO A 190 -19.83 25.66 15.13
CA PRO A 190 -20.91 26.53 15.55
C PRO A 190 -20.51 27.94 15.14
N MET A 191 -21.25 28.53 14.22
CA MET A 191 -20.98 29.88 13.73
C MET A 191 -20.84 30.78 14.97
N PRO A 192 -19.81 31.64 15.06
CA PRO A 192 -19.61 32.55 16.21
C PRO A 192 -20.77 33.52 16.51
N GLY A 193 -21.89 33.43 15.79
CA GLY A 193 -23.13 34.20 16.00
C GLY A 193 -24.34 33.39 16.48
N GLN A 194 -24.22 32.09 16.79
CA GLN A 194 -25.32 31.28 17.37
C GLN A 194 -25.25 31.13 18.90
N MET A 195 -24.42 31.92 19.59
CA MET A 195 -24.68 32.20 21.01
C MET A 195 -25.93 33.07 21.08
N GLY A 196 -27.10 32.42 21.22
CA GLY A 196 -28.34 33.11 21.57
C GLY A 196 -28.10 34.01 22.79
N PRO A 197 -28.84 35.13 22.91
CA PRO A 197 -28.63 36.08 24.00
C PRO A 197 -28.67 35.33 25.35
N PRO A 198 -27.75 35.65 26.28
CA PRO A 198 -27.69 34.99 27.57
C PRO A 198 -29.06 35.02 28.25
N PRO A 199 -29.50 33.94 28.91
CA PRO A 199 -30.76 33.92 29.62
C PRO A 199 -30.83 35.10 30.59
N ALA A 200 -31.80 36.00 30.37
CA ALA A 200 -32.08 37.11 31.26
C ALA A 200 -32.75 36.59 32.55
N THR A 201 -31.99 35.91 33.41
CA THR A 201 -32.48 35.38 34.69
C THR A 201 -31.43 35.49 35.81
N MET A 202 -30.82 36.67 35.97
CA MET A 202 -30.15 37.05 37.23
C MET A 202 -30.38 38.54 37.58
N LEU A 203 -31.63 39.00 37.52
CA LEU A 203 -32.01 40.36 37.96
C LEU A 203 -33.14 40.34 38.99
N THR A 204 -33.17 39.42 39.95
CA THR A 204 -34.00 39.56 41.16
C THR A 204 -33.46 38.67 42.28
N ASP A 205 -32.29 38.99 42.86
CA ASP A 205 -32.09 38.71 44.30
C ASP A 205 -30.83 39.41 44.85
N ARG A 206 -30.92 40.70 45.16
CA ARG A 206 -30.02 41.39 46.10
C ARG A 206 -30.62 42.74 46.46
N ARG A 207 -31.71 42.68 47.23
CA ARG A 207 -32.05 43.69 48.20
C ARG A 207 -32.45 42.91 49.44
N ASP A 208 -31.55 42.90 50.41
CA ASP A 208 -31.79 42.97 51.85
C ASP A 208 -30.43 43.15 52.54
#